data_AF-A0A6B9Z131-F1
#
_entry.id   AF-A0A6B9Z131-F1
#
_cell.length_a   1.000
_cell.length_b   1.000
_cell.length_c   1.000
_cell.angle_alpha   90.00
_cell.angle_beta   90.00
_cell.angle_gamma   90.00
#
_symmetry.space_group_name_H-M   'P 1'
#
loop_
_entity.id
_entity.type
_entity.pdbx_description
1 polymer ?
#
loop_
_entity_poly.entity_id
_entity_poly.type
_entity_poly.pdbx_seq_one_letter_code
_entity_poly.pdbx_strand_id
1 'polypeptide(L)'
;MKKAFAFYLLALTYLLQTACRFNPDMQTPGEGYLQGEWQQDSVTMQKQLVTYSLYNLKFNCDSFFVSIKTFSKVNNGSDSCTKGGNWTEYAKGVYEQRNDTLHVRGLFCNANYTYKDPGGCLRSGVYEERFKITKKGDSVLQFSPTSNVISFNTRLIERSSCNPKPL
;
A
#
# COMPACT_ATOMS: atom_id res chain seq x y z
N MET A 1 61.95 -15.10 -7.24
CA MET A 1 61.06 -14.58 -6.18
C MET A 1 60.15 -13.41 -6.63
N LYS A 2 60.65 -12.37 -7.32
CA LYS A 2 59.83 -11.22 -7.75
C LYS A 2 58.67 -11.55 -8.73
N LYS A 3 58.86 -12.52 -9.65
CA LYS A 3 57.83 -12.92 -10.64
C LYS A 3 56.64 -13.66 -10.01
N ALA A 4 56.89 -14.51 -9.01
CA ALA A 4 55.84 -15.24 -8.31
C ALA A 4 54.94 -14.28 -7.49
N PHE A 5 55.55 -13.28 -6.85
CA PHE A 5 54.82 -12.25 -6.11
C PHE A 5 53.88 -11.41 -6.99
N ALA A 6 54.31 -11.07 -8.22
CA ALA A 6 53.47 -10.36 -9.18
C ALA A 6 52.26 -11.20 -9.63
N PHE A 7 52.42 -12.51 -9.80
CA PHE A 7 51.32 -13.42 -10.12
C PHE A 7 50.30 -13.52 -8.98
N TYR A 8 50.75 -13.56 -7.72
CA TYR A 8 49.82 -13.55 -6.56
C TYR A 8 49.06 -12.23 -6.43
N LEU A 9 49.68 -11.09 -6.72
CA LEU A 9 49.01 -9.79 -6.74
C LEU A 9 47.94 -9.70 -7.85
N LEU A 10 48.23 -10.22 -9.05
CA LEU A 10 47.28 -10.28 -10.16
C LEU A 10 46.11 -11.22 -9.89
N ALA A 11 46.35 -12.35 -9.22
CA ALA A 11 45.29 -13.27 -8.81
C ALA A 11 44.38 -12.64 -7.74
N LEU A 12 44.97 -11.90 -6.78
CA LEU A 12 44.22 -11.21 -5.73
C LEU A 12 43.33 -10.08 -6.30
N THR A 13 43.82 -9.30 -7.26
CA THR A 13 43.01 -8.25 -7.90
C THR A 13 41.87 -8.84 -8.74
N TYR A 14 42.08 -9.97 -9.40
CA TYR A 14 41.03 -10.66 -10.16
C TYR A 14 39.92 -11.21 -9.24
N LEU A 15 40.27 -11.76 -8.08
CA LEU A 15 39.32 -12.25 -7.09
C LEU A 15 38.51 -11.11 -6.42
N LEU A 16 39.11 -9.93 -6.24
CA LEU A 16 38.42 -8.77 -5.67
C LEU A 16 37.42 -8.14 -6.67
N GLN A 17 37.67 -8.25 -7.98
CA GLN A 17 36.76 -7.72 -9.01
C GLN A 17 35.48 -8.55 -9.20
N THR A 18 35.49 -9.84 -8.85
CA THR A 18 34.29 -10.70 -8.97
C THR A 18 33.41 -10.67 -7.72
N ALA A 19 33.93 -10.24 -6.56
CA ALA A 19 33.22 -10.25 -5.28
C ALA A 19 32.44 -8.95 -4.97
N CYS A 20 32.76 -7.82 -5.61
CA CYS A 20 32.09 -6.54 -5.36
C CYS A 20 31.03 -6.25 -6.43
N ARG A 21 29.81 -6.73 -6.23
CA ARG A 21 28.61 -6.20 -6.90
C ARG A 21 27.74 -5.52 -5.85
N PHE A 22 27.16 -4.37 -6.20
CA PHE A 22 26.17 -3.75 -5.34
C PHE A 22 24.98 -4.70 -5.16
N ASN A 23 24.56 -4.89 -3.91
CA ASN A 23 23.31 -5.56 -3.64
C ASN A 23 22.17 -4.74 -4.27
N PRO A 24 21.18 -5.39 -4.89
CA PRO A 24 20.02 -4.67 -5.39
C PRO A 24 19.28 -4.01 -4.23
N ASP A 25 18.62 -2.89 -4.51
CA ASP A 25 17.66 -2.32 -3.57
C ASP A 25 16.52 -3.33 -3.39
N MET A 26 16.26 -3.70 -2.14
CA MET A 26 15.26 -4.71 -1.78
C MET A 26 14.04 -4.03 -1.19
N GLN A 27 12.87 -4.61 -1.43
CA GLN A 27 11.67 -4.30 -0.66
C GLN A 27 11.93 -4.48 0.84
N THR A 28 11.32 -3.63 1.66
CA THR A 28 11.35 -3.84 3.10
C THR A 28 10.23 -4.79 3.52
N PRO A 29 10.40 -5.61 4.59
CA PRO A 29 9.41 -6.61 4.98
C PRO A 29 8.04 -6.03 5.38
N GLY A 30 7.97 -4.74 5.68
CA GLY A 30 6.81 -4.10 6.27
C GLY A 30 6.45 -4.68 7.63
N GLU A 31 5.21 -4.45 8.05
CA GLU A 31 4.72 -4.84 9.36
C GLU A 31 4.03 -6.21 9.29
N GLY A 32 4.53 -7.17 10.05
CA GLY A 32 4.06 -8.57 9.99
C GLY A 32 2.56 -8.71 10.28
N TYR A 33 2.01 -7.86 11.13
CA TYR A 33 0.60 -7.90 11.50
C TYR A 33 -0.33 -7.30 10.42
N LEU A 34 0.20 -6.54 9.46
CA LEU A 34 -0.56 -5.97 8.35
C LEU A 34 -0.62 -6.91 7.14
N GLN A 35 0.31 -7.86 7.03
CA GLN A 35 0.45 -8.71 5.84
C GLN A 35 -0.84 -9.50 5.56
N GLY A 36 -1.46 -9.19 4.41
CA GLY A 36 -2.72 -9.80 4.01
C GLY A 36 -3.69 -8.81 3.36
N GLU A 37 -4.91 -9.30 3.12
CA GLU A 37 -6.04 -8.53 2.63
C GLU A 37 -7.07 -8.31 3.74
N TRP A 38 -7.53 -7.07 3.85
CA TRP A 38 -8.37 -6.56 4.92
C TRP A 38 -9.58 -5.85 4.34
N GLN A 39 -10.78 -6.28 4.71
CA GLN A 39 -12.03 -5.73 4.21
C GLN A 39 -12.74 -4.95 5.31
N GLN A 40 -13.15 -3.72 5.02
CA GLN A 40 -14.16 -3.03 5.79
C GLN A 40 -15.54 -3.45 5.28
N ASP A 41 -16.37 -4.02 6.15
CA ASP A 41 -17.70 -4.49 5.75
C ASP A 41 -18.78 -3.42 5.86
N SER A 42 -18.63 -2.51 6.83
CA SER A 42 -19.63 -1.47 7.09
C SER A 42 -19.01 -0.22 7.69
N VAL A 43 -19.76 0.87 7.64
CA VAL A 43 -19.48 2.10 8.38
C VAL A 43 -20.56 2.34 9.43
N THR A 44 -20.19 2.93 10.57
CA THR A 44 -21.16 3.32 11.60
C THR A 44 -22.22 4.24 10.99
N MET A 45 -23.49 3.98 11.29
CA MET A 45 -24.63 4.77 10.79
C MET A 45 -24.73 4.83 9.25
N GLN A 46 -24.23 3.83 8.53
CA GLN A 46 -24.24 3.75 7.05
C GLN A 46 -25.56 4.19 6.39
N LYS A 47 -26.71 3.81 6.95
CA LYS A 47 -28.04 4.18 6.40
C LYS A 47 -28.36 5.68 6.52
N GLN A 48 -27.75 6.37 7.48
CA GLN A 48 -27.99 7.79 7.77
C GLN A 48 -27.00 8.70 7.02
N LEU A 49 -25.81 8.20 6.68
CA LEU A 49 -24.82 8.96 5.93
C LEU A 49 -25.32 9.31 4.52
N VAL A 50 -25.01 10.54 4.07
CA VAL A 50 -25.24 11.00 2.70
C VAL A 50 -24.23 10.36 1.75
N THR A 51 -22.97 10.35 2.17
CA THR A 51 -21.85 9.76 1.44
C THR A 51 -21.00 8.95 2.40
N TYR A 52 -20.56 7.76 1.98
CA TYR A 52 -19.61 6.95 2.73
C TYR A 52 -18.74 6.11 1.78
N SER A 53 -17.60 5.68 2.28
CA SER A 53 -16.70 4.78 1.56
C SER A 53 -16.41 3.53 2.38
N LEU A 54 -16.21 2.42 1.68
CA LEU A 54 -15.75 1.15 2.24
C LEU A 54 -14.40 0.82 1.65
N TYR A 55 -13.44 0.48 2.50
CA TYR A 55 -12.07 0.16 2.10
C TYR A 55 -11.85 -1.35 2.00
N ASN A 56 -11.17 -1.78 0.95
CA ASN A 56 -10.44 -3.05 0.90
C ASN A 56 -8.96 -2.70 0.79
N LEU A 57 -8.16 -3.17 1.75
CA LEU A 57 -6.75 -2.87 1.92
C LEU A 57 -5.95 -4.16 1.80
N LYS A 58 -4.97 -4.18 0.92
CA LYS A 58 -4.02 -5.28 0.79
C LYS A 58 -2.62 -4.79 1.06
N PHE A 59 -1.91 -5.47 1.95
CA PHE A 59 -0.51 -5.20 2.27
C PHE A 59 0.32 -6.43 1.90
N ASN A 60 1.45 -6.17 1.24
CA ASN A 60 2.44 -7.18 0.92
C ASN A 60 3.82 -6.55 1.01
N CYS A 61 4.65 -7.05 1.92
CA CYS A 61 5.88 -6.40 2.32
C CYS A 61 5.58 -4.95 2.75
N ASP A 62 6.26 -3.97 2.17
CA ASP A 62 6.05 -2.54 2.34
C ASP A 62 5.09 -1.91 1.34
N SER A 63 4.53 -2.72 0.44
CA SER A 63 3.60 -2.25 -0.57
C SER A 63 2.16 -2.34 -0.06
N PHE A 64 1.35 -1.36 -0.42
CA PHE A 64 -0.09 -1.40 -0.20
C PHE A 64 -0.86 -1.24 -1.50
N PHE A 65 -2.07 -1.78 -1.49
CA PHE A 65 -3.08 -1.63 -2.52
C PHE A 65 -4.39 -1.35 -1.81
N VAL A 66 -5.17 -0.39 -2.31
CA VAL A 66 -6.46 -0.06 -1.74
C VAL A 66 -7.50 0.03 -2.85
N SER A 67 -8.68 -0.52 -2.59
CA SER A 67 -9.90 -0.16 -3.31
C SER A 67 -10.86 0.57 -2.36
N ILE A 68 -11.44 1.65 -2.84
CA ILE A 68 -12.30 2.56 -2.08
C ILE A 68 -13.64 2.58 -2.81
N LYS A 69 -14.62 1.86 -2.27
CA LYS A 69 -15.97 1.84 -2.83
C LYS A 69 -16.79 2.93 -2.17
N THR A 70 -17.14 3.95 -2.94
CA THR A 70 -17.89 5.12 -2.45
C THR A 70 -19.34 5.03 -2.87
N PHE A 71 -20.21 5.32 -1.91
CA PHE A 71 -21.65 5.42 -2.09
C PHE A 71 -22.10 6.82 -1.69
N SER A 72 -22.92 7.44 -2.51
CA SER A 72 -23.47 8.77 -2.28
C SER A 72 -24.95 8.78 -2.68
N LYS A 73 -25.81 9.29 -1.79
CA LYS A 73 -27.22 9.53 -2.08
C LYS A 73 -27.42 10.72 -3.03
N VAL A 74 -26.45 11.63 -3.06
CA VAL A 74 -26.44 12.80 -3.93
C VAL A 74 -25.41 12.57 -5.02
N ASN A 75 -25.86 12.62 -6.27
CA ASN A 75 -25.00 12.39 -7.41
C ASN A 75 -24.41 13.72 -7.91
N ASN A 76 -23.37 14.20 -7.23
CA ASN A 76 -22.71 15.46 -7.55
C ASN A 76 -21.70 15.35 -8.70
N GLY A 77 -21.45 14.14 -9.23
CA GLY A 77 -20.54 13.91 -10.35
C GLY A 77 -21.29 13.63 -11.65
N SER A 78 -20.58 13.64 -12.78
CA SER A 78 -21.17 13.16 -14.03
C SER A 78 -21.50 11.66 -13.91
N ASP A 79 -22.70 11.26 -14.34
CA ASP A 79 -23.18 9.87 -14.21
C ASP A 79 -22.24 8.83 -14.81
N SER A 80 -21.49 9.20 -15.86
CA SER A 80 -20.44 8.36 -16.47
C SER A 80 -19.35 7.92 -15.47
N CYS A 81 -19.19 8.64 -14.37
CA CYS A 81 -18.10 8.50 -13.41
C CYS A 81 -18.58 7.94 -12.09
N THR A 82 -19.68 8.50 -11.60
CA THR A 82 -20.25 8.16 -10.29
C THR A 82 -21.36 7.12 -10.39
N LYS A 83 -21.79 6.70 -11.58
CA LYS A 83 -22.77 5.62 -11.84
C LYS A 83 -23.97 5.63 -10.87
N GLY A 84 -24.65 6.77 -10.76
CA GLY A 84 -25.79 6.92 -9.85
C GLY A 84 -25.37 7.01 -8.37
N GLY A 85 -24.20 7.60 -8.09
CA GLY A 85 -23.65 7.74 -6.75
C GLY A 85 -22.89 6.53 -6.20
N ASN A 86 -22.54 5.54 -7.03
CA ASN A 86 -21.70 4.40 -6.65
C ASN A 86 -20.49 4.27 -7.58
N TRP A 87 -19.29 4.46 -7.05
CA TRP A 87 -18.05 4.29 -7.81
C TRP A 87 -16.95 3.65 -6.97
N THR A 88 -15.89 3.22 -7.64
CA THR A 88 -14.73 2.61 -6.97
C THR A 88 -13.45 3.26 -7.47
N GLU A 89 -12.61 3.65 -6.53
CA GLU A 89 -11.29 4.21 -6.79
C GLU A 89 -10.22 3.29 -6.24
N TYR A 90 -9.05 3.32 -6.86
CA TYR A 90 -7.94 2.45 -6.52
C TYR A 90 -6.71 3.29 -6.30
N ALA A 91 -5.88 2.89 -5.34
CA ALA A 91 -4.53 3.43 -5.19
C ALA A 91 -3.56 2.32 -4.82
N LYS A 92 -2.28 2.53 -5.15
CA LYS A 92 -1.18 1.66 -4.74
C LYS A 92 0.03 2.49 -4.39
N GLY A 93 0.92 1.94 -3.58
CA GLY A 93 2.18 2.56 -3.24
C GLY A 93 2.88 1.82 -2.13
N VAL A 94 3.60 2.57 -1.30
CA VAL A 94 4.34 2.05 -0.16
C VAL A 94 3.78 2.58 1.15
N TYR A 95 4.05 1.87 2.22
CA TYR A 95 3.75 2.31 3.56
C TYR A 95 4.97 2.15 4.48
N GLU A 96 4.97 2.93 5.55
CA GLU A 96 5.90 2.78 6.66
C GLU A 96 5.12 2.98 7.96
N GLN A 97 5.50 2.26 9.01
CA GLN A 97 4.97 2.51 10.34
C GLN A 97 5.98 3.31 11.17
N ARG A 98 5.52 4.43 11.72
CA ARG A 98 6.28 5.27 12.64
C ARG A 98 5.53 5.31 13.97
N ASN A 99 6.09 4.66 14.98
CA ASN A 99 5.43 4.45 16.28
C ASN A 99 4.06 3.73 16.12
N ASP A 100 2.96 4.36 16.53
CA ASP A 100 1.60 3.83 16.41
C ASP A 100 0.87 4.27 15.13
N THR A 101 1.55 5.01 14.25
CA THR A 101 0.96 5.62 13.06
C THR A 101 1.52 4.97 11.79
N LEU A 102 0.60 4.44 10.99
CA LEU A 102 0.84 3.93 9.64
C LEU A 102 0.77 5.09 8.65
N HIS A 103 1.85 5.33 7.93
CA HIS A 103 1.92 6.31 6.85
C HIS A 103 1.80 5.58 5.52
N VAL A 104 0.79 5.93 4.73
CA VAL A 104 0.49 5.30 3.45
C VAL A 104 0.64 6.35 2.36
N ARG A 105 1.52 6.12 1.38
CA ARG A 105 1.76 7.07 0.29
C ARG A 105 1.91 6.36 -1.05
N GLY A 106 1.14 6.81 -2.03
CA GLY A 106 1.11 6.23 -3.36
C GLY A 106 0.43 7.11 -4.38
N LEU A 107 -0.08 6.48 -5.43
CA LEU A 107 -0.81 7.15 -6.50
C LEU A 107 -2.17 6.49 -6.69
N PHE A 108 -3.17 7.32 -7.00
CA PHE A 108 -4.41 6.81 -7.57
C PHE A 108 -4.11 6.11 -8.91
N CYS A 109 -4.72 4.94 -9.10
CA CYS A 109 -4.45 4.05 -10.22
C CYS A 109 -5.75 3.48 -10.80
N ASN A 110 -5.62 2.72 -11.89
CA ASN A 110 -6.71 1.98 -12.50
C ASN A 110 -7.08 0.74 -11.67
N ALA A 111 -8.21 0.10 -11.99
CA ALA A 111 -8.69 -1.10 -11.28
C ALA A 111 -7.73 -2.30 -11.34
N ASN A 112 -6.93 -2.39 -12.41
CA ASN A 112 -5.85 -3.36 -12.57
C ASN A 112 -4.51 -2.88 -11.97
N TYR A 113 -4.54 -1.81 -11.18
CA TYR A 113 -3.37 -1.22 -10.54
C TYR A 113 -2.29 -0.68 -11.49
N THR A 114 -2.61 -0.43 -12.77
CA THR A 114 -1.74 0.35 -13.66
C THR A 114 -1.88 1.85 -13.38
N TYR A 115 -0.86 2.64 -13.74
CA TYR A 115 -0.93 4.09 -13.56
C TYR A 115 -2.09 4.69 -14.36
N LYS A 116 -2.77 5.68 -13.76
CA LYS A 116 -3.86 6.42 -14.39
C LYS A 116 -3.28 7.47 -15.33
N ASP A 117 -3.87 7.57 -16.51
CA ASP A 117 -3.69 8.74 -17.36
C ASP A 117 -4.43 9.94 -16.73
N PRO A 118 -3.81 11.14 -16.69
CA PRO A 118 -4.46 12.34 -16.19
C PRO A 118 -5.64 12.73 -17.09
N GLY A 119 -6.71 13.27 -16.50
CA GLY A 119 -7.88 13.79 -17.23
C GLY A 119 -9.19 13.01 -17.04
N GLY A 120 -9.17 11.91 -16.27
CA GLY A 120 -10.38 11.27 -15.79
C GLY A 120 -11.14 12.11 -14.75
N CYS A 121 -12.41 11.78 -14.55
CA CYS A 121 -13.30 12.44 -13.58
C CYS A 121 -13.20 11.94 -12.14
N LEU A 122 -12.56 10.78 -11.91
CA LEU A 122 -12.26 10.28 -10.57
C LEU A 122 -10.91 10.82 -10.09
N ARG A 123 -10.61 10.70 -8.80
CA ARG A 123 -9.35 11.21 -8.24
C ARG A 123 -8.14 10.62 -8.98
N SER A 124 -7.16 11.48 -9.20
CA SER A 124 -5.86 11.19 -9.80
C SER A 124 -4.77 11.90 -8.99
N GLY A 125 -3.51 11.52 -9.22
CA GLY A 125 -2.37 12.05 -8.47
C GLY A 125 -2.09 11.30 -7.17
N VAL A 126 -1.56 12.02 -6.18
CA VAL A 126 -1.07 11.45 -4.92
C VAL A 126 -2.22 10.96 -4.05
N TYR A 127 -2.10 9.72 -3.59
CA TYR A 127 -2.88 9.19 -2.48
C TYR A 127 -1.98 9.16 -1.24
N GLU A 128 -2.37 9.91 -0.22
CA GLU A 128 -1.64 9.94 1.05
C GLU A 128 -2.63 9.92 2.21
N GLU A 129 -2.44 8.99 3.14
CA GLU A 129 -3.21 8.89 4.37
C GLU A 129 -2.29 8.51 5.53
N ARG A 130 -2.70 8.88 6.74
CA ARG A 130 -2.06 8.45 7.98
C ARG A 130 -3.12 7.84 8.88
N PHE A 131 -2.83 6.66 9.42
CA PHE A 131 -3.76 5.93 10.27
C PHE A 131 -3.08 5.56 11.58
N LYS A 132 -3.68 5.91 12.71
CA LYS A 132 -3.37 5.22 13.95
C LYS A 132 -4.00 3.82 13.90
N ILE A 133 -3.20 2.78 14.11
CA ILE A 133 -3.67 1.39 14.03
C ILE A 133 -3.87 0.81 15.42
N THR A 134 -5.07 0.31 15.69
CA THR A 134 -5.37 -0.43 16.92
C THR A 134 -5.73 -1.87 16.59
N LYS A 135 -4.99 -2.82 17.15
CA LYS A 135 -5.30 -4.25 17.05
C LYS A 135 -6.46 -4.56 18.01
N LYS A 136 -7.62 -4.97 17.48
CA LYS A 136 -8.77 -5.39 18.30
C LYS A 136 -8.82 -6.91 18.50
N GLY A 137 -8.09 -7.64 17.67
CA GLY A 137 -7.86 -9.08 17.74
C GLY A 137 -6.98 -9.52 16.58
N ASP A 138 -6.73 -10.83 16.44
CA ASP A 138 -5.82 -11.36 15.42
C ASP A 138 -6.32 -11.18 13.97
N SER A 139 -7.63 -11.02 13.80
CA SER A 139 -8.30 -10.85 12.51
C SER A 139 -9.05 -9.53 12.38
N VAL A 140 -8.88 -8.59 13.33
CA VAL A 140 -9.56 -7.30 13.32
C VAL A 140 -8.60 -6.15 13.64
N LEU A 141 -8.48 -5.23 12.70
CA LEU A 141 -7.74 -3.99 12.85
C LEU A 141 -8.70 -2.80 12.81
N GLN A 142 -8.45 -1.82 13.67
CA GLN A 142 -9.12 -0.54 13.62
C GLN A 142 -8.15 0.50 13.05
N PHE A 143 -8.59 1.16 11.98
CA PHE A 143 -7.90 2.26 11.32
C PHE A 143 -8.55 3.57 11.76
N SER A 144 -7.76 4.41 12.42
CA SER A 144 -8.17 5.75 12.84
C SER A 144 -7.43 6.78 11.97
N PRO A 145 -8.04 7.28 10.88
CA PRO A 145 -7.39 8.27 10.02
C PRO A 145 -7.09 9.55 10.80
N THR A 146 -5.99 10.23 10.50
CA THR A 146 -5.69 11.55 11.08
C THR A 146 -6.38 12.67 10.32
N SER A 147 -6.82 12.41 9.09
CA SER A 147 -7.50 13.35 8.19
C SER A 147 -9.00 13.45 8.45
N ASN A 148 -9.59 12.46 9.14
CA ASN A 148 -11.03 12.32 9.35
C ASN A 148 -11.33 11.82 10.77
N VAL A 149 -12.54 12.09 11.28
CA VAL A 149 -12.91 11.72 12.66
C VAL A 149 -13.43 10.28 12.78
N ILE A 150 -13.88 9.68 11.67
CA ILE A 150 -14.53 8.37 11.69
C ILE A 150 -13.49 7.26 11.54
N SER A 151 -13.24 6.55 12.64
CA SER A 151 -12.46 5.31 12.61
C SER A 151 -13.28 4.17 12.02
N PHE A 152 -12.63 3.23 11.36
CA PHE A 152 -13.27 2.05 10.78
C PHE A 152 -12.51 0.78 11.15
N ASN A 153 -13.27 -0.31 11.28
CA ASN A 153 -12.70 -1.63 11.51
C ASN A 153 -12.61 -2.37 10.18
N THR A 154 -11.54 -3.14 10.01
CA THR A 154 -11.39 -4.09 8.93
C THR A 154 -11.24 -5.50 9.49
N ARG A 155 -11.67 -6.48 8.69
CA ARG A 155 -11.50 -7.90 8.98
C ARG A 155 -10.51 -8.51 8.01
N LEU A 156 -9.65 -9.38 8.53
CA LEU A 156 -8.71 -10.15 7.72
C LEU A 156 -9.49 -11.14 6.84
N ILE A 157 -9.29 -11.04 5.53
CA ILE A 157 -9.87 -11.93 4.52
C ILE A 157 -8.86 -13.01 4.15
N GLU A 158 -7.61 -12.62 3.94
CA GLU A 158 -6.52 -13.51 3.56
C GLU A 158 -5.25 -13.06 4.25
N ARG A 159 -4.51 -13.99 4.87
CA ARG A 159 -3.19 -13.72 5.43
C ARG A 159 -2.12 -14.03 4.38
N SER A 160 -1.16 -13.14 4.21
CA SER A 160 -0.01 -13.36 3.33
C SER A 160 1.29 -13.32 4.12
N SER A 161 2.33 -13.96 3.59
CA SER A 161 3.71 -13.80 4.06
C SER A 161 4.47 -12.88 3.10
N CYS A 162 5.20 -11.90 3.63
CA CYS A 162 6.11 -11.12 2.80
C CYS A 162 7.32 -11.96 2.41
N ASN A 163 7.60 -12.03 1.10
CA ASN A 163 8.85 -12.52 0.54
C ASN A 163 9.50 -11.34 -0.22
N PRO A 164 10.40 -10.57 0.42
CA PRO A 164 10.98 -9.37 -0.17
C PRO A 164 11.63 -9.64 -1.53
N LYS A 165 11.37 -8.78 -2.51
CA LYS A 165 11.96 -8.87 -3.85
C LYS A 165 12.87 -7.67 -4.12
N PRO A 166 13.84 -7.80 -5.05
CA PRO A 166 14.52 -6.66 -5.64
C PRO A 166 13.52 -5.68 -6.27
N LEU A 167 13.77 -4.38 -6.12
CA LEU A 167 12.97 -3.27 -6.67
C LEU A 167 13.25 -3.00 -8.14
#